data_AF-A0A2N6EKP1-F1
#
_entry.id   AF-A0A2N6EKP1-F1
#
_cell.length_a   1.000
_cell.length_b   1.000
_cell.length_c   1.000
_cell.angle_alpha   90.00
_cell.angle_beta   90.00
_cell.angle_gamma   90.00
#
_symmetry.space_group_name_H-M   'P 1'
#
loop_
_entity.id
_entity.type
_entity.pdbx_description
1 polymer ?
#
loop_
_entity_poly.entity_id
_entity_poly.type
_entity_poly.pdbx_seq_one_letter_code
_entity_poly.pdbx_strand_id
1 'polypeptide(L)'
;MSSQEDGLYIALLSIHGLIRWHNLELGRDADTGGQTLYVVELAQALSALPGVARVDLVTQRVVDKNVSPDYAERIEPLADNLRIVRIDAGPDEYLAKEQLWDHLDFFIDNLTGFFRDQDAVPDILHSHYADAGYVGSHLASLLGIPLIHTGHSLGRVKRSRLMASGLNAQQIEKSFNMSRRIEAEEQTLATAERVITSTHQEIAEQYELYDHYQPDQMRVVPPGTNLNQFTPPSGDELQTPLFKEMTRHLKNPDKPIVLALSRPDRRKNINALIDAFGQSEQLQDLANLLIIARNRDDIDDLEEGAQEVFHELLVTIDRYDLYGKV
;
A
#
# COMPACT_ATOMS: atom_id res chain seq x y z
N MET A 1 28.81 -9.24 15.70
CA MET A 1 28.54 -8.21 16.72
C MET A 1 29.13 -6.91 16.20
N SER A 2 28.33 -6.17 15.43
CA SER A 2 28.65 -4.82 15.00
C SER A 2 28.86 -3.95 16.25
N SER A 3 29.98 -3.24 16.32
CA SER A 3 30.26 -2.28 17.38
C SER A 3 29.16 -1.22 17.38
N GLN A 4 28.55 -0.98 18.54
CA GLN A 4 27.51 0.03 18.79
C GLN A 4 27.86 1.48 18.37
N GLU A 5 29.06 1.73 17.86
CA GLU A 5 29.54 3.05 17.46
C GLU A 5 29.11 3.47 16.04
N ASP A 6 28.76 2.53 15.14
CA ASP A 6 28.52 2.86 13.72
C ASP A 6 27.05 3.05 13.34
N GLY A 7 26.10 2.72 14.23
CA GLY A 7 24.65 2.78 13.97
C GLY A 7 24.10 1.57 13.19
N LEU A 8 22.76 1.43 13.14
CA LEU A 8 22.07 0.30 12.52
C LEU A 8 21.99 0.44 11.00
N TYR A 9 22.29 -0.65 10.29
CA TYR A 9 21.92 -0.83 8.89
C TYR A 9 20.62 -1.64 8.79
N ILE A 10 19.57 -1.01 8.25
CA ILE A 10 18.24 -1.61 8.07
C ILE A 10 17.99 -1.85 6.58
N ALA A 11 17.58 -3.06 6.20
CA ALA A 11 17.06 -3.34 4.87
C ALA A 11 15.54 -3.58 4.92
N LEU A 12 14.78 -2.67 4.33
CA LEU A 12 13.34 -2.81 4.13
C LEU A 12 13.11 -3.61 2.85
N LEU A 13 12.29 -4.66 2.89
CA LEU A 13 11.96 -5.47 1.72
C LEU A 13 10.49 -5.21 1.33
N SER A 14 10.27 -4.68 0.13
CA SER A 14 8.94 -4.52 -0.48
C SER A 14 9.07 -4.81 -1.97
N ILE A 15 8.73 -6.03 -2.38
CA ILE A 15 9.18 -6.58 -3.68
C ILE A 15 8.23 -6.20 -4.83
N HIS A 16 6.94 -6.52 -4.70
CA HIS A 16 5.96 -6.20 -5.73
C HIS A 16 5.62 -4.71 -5.83
N GLY A 17 5.01 -4.35 -6.96
CA GLY A 17 4.56 -3.00 -7.26
C GLY A 17 5.66 -2.10 -7.80
N LEU A 18 5.29 -0.89 -8.18
CA LEU A 18 6.21 0.10 -8.75
C LEU A 18 6.66 1.09 -7.67
N ILE A 19 7.91 0.95 -7.22
CA ILE A 19 8.49 1.78 -6.16
C ILE A 19 9.60 2.67 -6.74
N ARG A 20 9.44 3.99 -6.56
CA ARG A 20 10.43 5.04 -6.84
C ARG A 20 10.29 6.16 -5.82
N TRP A 21 11.29 7.02 -5.70
CA TRP A 21 11.23 8.05 -4.67
C TRP A 21 10.25 9.18 -4.99
N HIS A 22 10.31 9.68 -6.22
CA HIS A 22 9.53 10.82 -6.66
C HIS A 22 8.38 10.40 -7.56
N ASN A 23 7.25 11.11 -7.47
CA ASN A 23 6.08 10.89 -8.31
C ASN A 23 5.57 9.44 -8.26
N LEU A 24 5.39 8.90 -7.04
CA LEU A 24 4.79 7.58 -6.86
C LEU A 24 3.49 7.47 -7.67
N GLU A 25 3.37 6.41 -8.46
CA GLU A 25 2.19 6.15 -9.30
C GLU A 25 1.05 5.52 -8.47
N LEU A 26 0.72 6.15 -7.35
CA LEU A 26 -0.25 5.63 -6.40
C LEU A 26 -1.61 5.42 -7.06
N GLY A 27 -2.14 4.21 -6.93
CA GLY A 27 -3.44 3.84 -7.51
C GLY A 27 -3.40 3.52 -9.00
N ARG A 28 -2.20 3.37 -9.61
CA ARG A 28 -2.04 2.85 -10.97
C ARG A 28 -2.71 1.49 -11.13
N ASP A 29 -2.49 0.58 -10.17
CA ASP A 29 -3.01 -0.78 -10.18
C ASP A 29 -3.29 -1.30 -8.74
N ALA A 30 -3.43 -2.62 -8.60
CA ALA A 30 -3.68 -3.29 -7.31
C ALA A 30 -2.41 -3.49 -6.46
N ASP A 31 -1.24 -3.17 -6.99
CA ASP A 31 0.08 -3.47 -6.43
C ASP A 31 0.80 -2.18 -6.00
N THR A 32 0.47 -1.05 -6.63
CA THR A 32 1.05 0.27 -6.35
C THR A 32 0.07 1.15 -5.60
N GLY A 33 0.25 1.29 -4.29
CA GLY A 33 -0.73 1.97 -3.44
C GLY A 33 -0.25 2.27 -2.02
N GLY A 34 -1.11 2.03 -1.02
CA GLY A 34 -0.85 2.40 0.36
C GLY A 34 0.42 1.76 0.95
N GLN A 35 0.72 0.51 0.59
CA GLN A 35 1.97 -0.14 0.99
C GLN A 35 3.18 0.59 0.40
N THR A 36 3.15 0.94 -0.89
CA THR A 36 4.25 1.65 -1.55
C THR A 36 4.55 2.98 -0.87
N LEU A 37 3.52 3.78 -0.58
CA LEU A 37 3.68 5.02 0.17
C LEU A 37 4.22 4.77 1.57
N TYR A 38 3.65 3.78 2.28
CA TYR A 38 4.04 3.43 3.64
C TYR A 38 5.54 3.09 3.73
N VAL A 39 6.06 2.23 2.85
CA VAL A 39 7.47 1.80 2.93
C VAL A 39 8.45 2.90 2.55
N VAL A 40 8.07 3.78 1.63
CA VAL A 40 8.87 4.95 1.24
C VAL A 40 8.95 5.96 2.38
N GLU A 41 7.82 6.31 3.00
CA GLU A 41 7.79 7.22 4.14
C GLU A 41 8.45 6.61 5.38
N LEU A 42 8.30 5.30 5.60
CA LEU A 42 9.00 4.57 6.66
C LEU A 42 10.51 4.61 6.46
N ALA A 43 11.00 4.37 5.24
CA ALA A 43 12.43 4.41 4.94
C ALA A 43 13.02 5.80 5.26
N GLN A 44 12.32 6.85 4.87
CA GLN A 44 12.69 8.24 5.17
C GLN A 44 12.67 8.54 6.67
N ALA A 45 11.63 8.09 7.39
CA ALA A 45 11.53 8.30 8.82
C ALA A 45 12.65 7.57 9.58
N LEU A 46 12.94 6.32 9.20
CA LEU A 46 14.02 5.52 9.80
C LEU A 46 15.39 6.12 9.53
N SER A 47 15.67 6.59 8.31
CA SER A 47 16.98 7.17 7.97
C SER A 47 17.26 8.48 8.72
N ALA A 48 16.22 9.16 9.23
CA ALA A 48 16.36 10.36 10.04
C ALA A 48 16.55 10.07 11.54
N LEU A 49 16.42 8.82 11.99
CA LEU A 49 16.55 8.49 13.41
C LEU A 49 18.01 8.46 13.86
N PRO A 50 18.34 9.03 15.04
CA PRO A 50 19.64 8.85 15.65
C PRO A 50 19.97 7.37 15.84
N GLY A 51 21.17 6.96 15.46
CA GLY A 51 21.61 5.57 15.56
C GLY A 51 21.22 4.69 14.37
N VAL A 52 20.65 5.24 13.29
CA VAL A 52 20.50 4.54 12.00
C VAL A 52 21.59 5.01 11.03
N ALA A 53 22.49 4.10 10.70
CA ALA A 53 23.63 4.35 9.82
C ALA A 53 23.24 4.32 8.34
N ARG A 54 22.28 3.45 7.99
CA ARG A 54 21.89 3.17 6.61
C ARG A 54 20.52 2.54 6.54
N VAL A 55 19.76 2.93 5.53
CA VAL A 55 18.49 2.30 5.13
C VAL A 55 18.54 1.97 3.64
N ASP A 56 18.38 0.70 3.31
CA ASP A 56 18.14 0.26 1.95
C ASP A 56 16.68 -0.16 1.80
N LEU A 57 15.92 0.49 0.91
CA LEU A 57 14.59 0.03 0.50
C LEU A 57 14.73 -0.87 -0.72
N VAL A 58 14.63 -2.17 -0.51
CA VAL A 58 14.84 -3.20 -1.52
C VAL A 58 13.52 -3.58 -2.20
N THR A 59 13.50 -3.51 -3.53
CA THR A 59 12.33 -3.80 -4.38
C THR A 59 12.73 -4.55 -5.65
N GLN A 60 11.76 -5.06 -6.41
CA GLN A 60 12.02 -5.60 -7.75
C GLN A 60 12.53 -4.52 -8.72
N ARG A 61 13.53 -4.86 -9.52
CA ARG A 61 13.92 -4.12 -10.73
C ARG A 61 12.97 -4.47 -11.87
N VAL A 62 12.39 -3.45 -12.49
CA VAL A 62 11.41 -3.60 -13.57
C VAL A 62 11.94 -2.93 -14.82
N VAL A 63 12.17 -3.72 -15.86
CA VAL A 63 12.55 -3.24 -17.20
C VAL A 63 11.37 -3.45 -18.11
N ASP A 64 10.52 -2.46 -18.28
CA ASP A 64 9.34 -2.55 -19.15
C ASP A 64 9.14 -1.23 -19.89
N LYS A 65 8.84 -1.32 -21.18
CA LYS A 65 8.57 -0.16 -22.05
C LYS A 65 7.31 0.61 -21.64
N ASN A 66 6.42 0.01 -20.86
CA ASN A 66 5.14 0.59 -20.46
C ASN A 66 5.18 1.30 -19.09
N VAL A 67 6.36 1.36 -18.46
CA VAL A 67 6.60 2.03 -17.17
C VAL A 67 7.80 2.97 -17.29
N SER A 68 7.99 3.83 -16.28
CA SER A 68 9.14 4.75 -16.27
C SER A 68 10.48 4.00 -16.30
N PRO A 69 11.50 4.47 -17.03
CA PRO A 69 12.85 3.90 -16.97
C PRO A 69 13.47 3.97 -15.56
N ASP A 70 12.96 4.83 -14.66
CA ASP A 70 13.39 4.91 -13.26
C ASP A 70 13.33 3.55 -12.55
N TYR A 71 12.36 2.70 -12.90
CA TYR A 71 12.22 1.37 -12.27
C TYR A 71 13.30 0.38 -12.71
N ALA A 72 14.06 0.69 -13.77
CA ALA A 72 15.20 -0.09 -14.23
C ALA A 72 16.53 0.36 -13.59
N GLU A 73 16.56 1.51 -12.90
CA GLU A 73 17.73 2.03 -12.19
C GLU A 73 18.01 1.15 -10.96
N ARG A 74 19.15 0.45 -10.96
CA ARG A 74 19.50 -0.52 -9.89
C ARG A 74 19.61 0.14 -8.52
N ILE A 75 20.12 1.36 -8.45
CA ILE A 75 20.29 2.11 -7.21
C ILE A 75 19.78 3.53 -7.44
N GLU A 76 18.83 3.96 -6.62
CA GLU A 76 18.35 5.35 -6.58
C GLU A 76 18.70 5.93 -5.20
N PRO A 77 19.69 6.83 -5.09
CA PRO A 77 20.06 7.47 -3.84
C PRO A 77 19.06 8.59 -3.48
N LEU A 78 18.63 8.63 -2.22
CA LEU A 78 17.65 9.60 -1.70
C LEU A 78 18.27 10.55 -0.68
N ALA A 79 19.21 10.05 0.13
CA ALA A 79 20.03 10.81 1.07
C ALA A 79 21.35 10.05 1.31
N ASP A 80 22.27 10.63 2.09
CA ASP A 80 23.59 10.04 2.38
C ASP A 80 23.48 8.61 2.94
N ASN A 81 22.44 8.34 3.74
CA ASN A 81 22.19 7.04 4.37
C ASN A 81 20.90 6.36 3.91
N LEU A 82 20.28 6.81 2.80
CA LEU A 82 19.02 6.24 2.30
C LEU A 82 19.07 6.05 0.79
N ARG A 83 18.72 4.84 0.33
CA ARG A 83 18.60 4.53 -1.10
C ARG A 83 17.53 3.46 -1.36
N ILE A 84 17.00 3.46 -2.57
CA ILE A 84 16.25 2.34 -3.12
C ILE A 84 17.22 1.41 -3.85
N VAL A 85 17.12 0.12 -3.58
CA VAL A 85 17.92 -0.94 -4.21
C VAL A 85 16.98 -1.83 -5.01
N ARG A 86 17.20 -1.93 -6.32
CA ARG A 86 16.36 -2.74 -7.21
C ARG A 86 17.08 -3.99 -7.66
N ILE A 87 16.49 -5.15 -7.36
CA ILE A 87 17.06 -6.47 -7.62
C ILE A 87 16.23 -7.19 -8.68
N ASP A 88 16.90 -7.88 -9.60
CA ASP A 88 16.23 -8.66 -10.65
C ASP A 88 15.55 -9.88 -10.01
N ALA A 89 14.24 -10.06 -10.27
CA ALA A 89 13.46 -11.22 -9.82
C ALA A 89 13.15 -12.19 -10.97
N GLY A 90 13.05 -11.71 -12.21
CA GLY A 90 12.55 -12.51 -13.32
C GLY A 90 12.78 -11.81 -14.67
N PRO A 91 11.88 -12.01 -15.65
CA PRO A 91 12.01 -11.41 -16.98
C PRO A 91 12.00 -9.86 -16.94
N ASP A 92 12.48 -9.26 -18.04
CA ASP A 92 12.39 -7.83 -18.31
C ASP A 92 10.94 -7.44 -18.68
N GLU A 93 10.05 -7.48 -17.69
CA GLU A 93 8.68 -6.97 -17.76
C GLU A 93 8.13 -6.68 -16.35
N TYR A 94 7.04 -5.91 -16.27
CA TYR A 94 6.31 -5.72 -15.01
C TYR A 94 5.45 -6.94 -14.70
N LEU A 95 5.67 -7.56 -13.54
CA LEU A 95 4.90 -8.71 -13.07
C LEU A 95 3.97 -8.31 -11.94
N ALA A 96 2.72 -8.76 -12.03
CA ALA A 96 1.80 -8.65 -10.90
C ALA A 96 2.28 -9.52 -9.73
N LYS A 97 1.95 -9.12 -8.49
CA LYS A 97 2.34 -9.85 -7.28
C LYS A 97 1.92 -11.32 -7.27
N GLU A 98 0.80 -11.66 -7.91
CA GLU A 98 0.36 -13.04 -8.04
C GLU A 98 1.28 -13.89 -8.95
N GLN A 99 2.03 -13.29 -9.88
CA GLN A 99 2.96 -13.97 -10.79
C GLN A 99 4.40 -13.99 -10.25
N LEU A 100 4.74 -13.10 -9.31
CA LEU A 100 6.10 -13.00 -8.76
C LEU A 100 6.59 -14.22 -7.99
N TRP A 101 5.67 -15.07 -7.54
CA TRP A 101 6.03 -16.23 -6.72
C TRP A 101 7.08 -17.15 -7.37
N ASP A 102 7.00 -17.39 -8.68
CA ASP A 102 7.95 -18.25 -9.42
C ASP A 102 9.35 -17.64 -9.59
N HIS A 103 9.51 -16.40 -9.14
CA HIS A 103 10.68 -15.54 -9.35
C HIS A 103 11.37 -15.15 -8.03
N LEU A 104 10.76 -15.45 -6.88
CA LEU A 104 11.29 -15.04 -5.58
C LEU A 104 12.60 -15.74 -5.20
N ASP A 105 12.81 -16.99 -5.61
CA ASP A 105 14.07 -17.70 -5.34
C ASP A 105 15.25 -17.06 -6.07
N PHE A 106 15.04 -16.66 -7.33
CA PHE A 106 16.04 -15.91 -8.09
C PHE A 106 16.31 -14.53 -7.47
N PHE A 107 15.26 -13.86 -6.96
CA PHE A 107 15.42 -12.61 -6.22
C PHE A 107 16.25 -12.81 -4.93
N ILE A 108 16.01 -13.88 -4.18
CA ILE A 108 16.78 -14.23 -2.96
C ILE A 108 18.26 -14.41 -3.31
N ASP A 109 18.57 -15.17 -4.37
CA ASP A 109 19.95 -15.41 -4.80
C ASP A 109 20.67 -14.11 -5.18
N ASN A 110 20.02 -13.26 -5.99
CA ASN A 110 20.59 -11.98 -6.42
C ASN A 110 20.75 -11.00 -5.27
N LEU A 111 19.79 -10.91 -4.36
CA LEU A 111 19.87 -10.04 -3.19
C LEU A 111 20.94 -10.55 -2.20
N THR A 112 21.08 -11.86 -2.06
CA THR A 112 22.17 -12.45 -1.26
C THR A 112 23.53 -12.10 -1.88
N GLY A 113 23.67 -12.21 -3.20
CA GLY A 113 24.87 -11.78 -3.92
C GLY A 113 25.16 -10.30 -3.70
N PHE A 114 24.14 -9.46 -3.85
CA PHE A 114 24.25 -8.02 -3.61
C PHE A 114 24.77 -7.72 -2.20
N PHE A 115 24.22 -8.33 -1.15
CA PHE A 115 24.69 -8.10 0.22
C PHE A 115 26.13 -8.59 0.45
N ARG A 116 26.56 -9.68 -0.19
CA ARG A 116 27.95 -10.17 -0.09
C ARG A 116 28.96 -9.24 -0.77
N ASP A 117 28.54 -8.54 -1.83
CA ASP A 117 29.38 -7.61 -2.57
C ASP A 117 29.47 -6.22 -1.89
N GLN A 118 28.71 -5.99 -0.82
CA GLN A 118 28.80 -4.77 0.01
C GLN A 118 29.83 -4.95 1.14
N ASP A 119 30.36 -3.83 1.64
CA ASP A 119 31.25 -3.81 2.80
C ASP A 119 30.53 -4.16 4.13
N ALA A 120 29.20 -4.19 4.13
CA ALA A 120 28.38 -4.52 5.29
C ALA A 120 27.09 -5.23 4.87
N VAL A 121 26.62 -6.14 5.73
CA VAL A 121 25.30 -6.76 5.65
C VAL A 121 24.32 -6.07 6.60
N PRO A 122 23.00 -6.11 6.37
CA PRO A 122 22.03 -5.49 7.26
C PRO A 122 22.10 -6.05 8.68
N ASP A 123 21.90 -5.20 9.67
CA ASP A 123 21.68 -5.63 11.06
C ASP A 123 20.23 -6.09 11.26
N ILE A 124 19.29 -5.60 10.46
CA ILE A 124 17.85 -5.92 10.52
C ILE A 124 17.27 -6.03 9.12
N LEU A 125 16.47 -7.08 8.89
CA LEU A 125 15.55 -7.18 7.77
C LEU A 125 14.15 -6.78 8.22
N HIS A 126 13.46 -5.92 7.46
CA HIS A 126 12.05 -5.60 7.69
C HIS A 126 11.24 -5.88 6.44
N SER A 127 10.50 -6.99 6.42
CA SER A 127 9.71 -7.39 5.26
C SER A 127 8.28 -6.85 5.29
N HIS A 128 7.78 -6.47 4.11
CA HIS A 128 6.45 -5.91 3.91
C HIS A 128 5.66 -6.74 2.90
N TYR A 129 4.53 -7.31 3.33
CA TYR A 129 3.69 -8.25 2.57
C TYR A 129 4.28 -9.65 2.39
N ALA A 130 3.47 -10.57 1.88
CA ALA A 130 3.76 -12.01 1.86
C ALA A 130 4.96 -12.41 0.99
N ASP A 131 5.17 -11.74 -0.14
CA ASP A 131 6.30 -11.98 -1.05
C ASP A 131 7.63 -11.59 -0.38
N ALA A 132 7.68 -10.40 0.23
CA ALA A 132 8.84 -9.97 0.99
C ALA A 132 9.00 -10.77 2.29
N GLY A 133 7.90 -11.24 2.89
CA GLY A 133 7.92 -12.15 4.04
C GLY A 133 8.64 -13.46 3.71
N TYR A 134 8.27 -14.06 2.57
CA TYR A 134 8.95 -15.24 2.03
C TYR A 134 10.45 -15.00 1.84
N VAL A 135 10.82 -13.95 1.11
CA VAL A 135 12.22 -13.61 0.85
C VAL A 135 12.98 -13.29 2.15
N GLY A 136 12.38 -12.49 3.02
CA GLY A 136 12.96 -12.10 4.31
C GLY A 136 13.22 -13.29 5.22
N SER A 137 12.32 -14.28 5.24
CA SER A 137 12.48 -15.49 6.05
C SER A 137 13.68 -16.33 5.60
N HIS A 138 13.86 -16.46 4.29
CA HIS A 138 15.01 -17.18 3.72
C HIS A 138 16.32 -16.42 3.98
N LEU A 139 16.35 -15.11 3.73
CA LEU A 139 17.53 -14.28 3.96
C LEU A 139 17.92 -14.21 5.45
N ALA A 140 16.95 -14.06 6.35
CA ALA A 140 17.18 -14.07 7.79
C ALA A 140 17.86 -15.36 8.24
N SER A 141 17.36 -16.51 7.73
CA SER A 141 17.92 -17.83 8.03
C SER A 141 19.32 -18.01 7.42
N LEU A 142 19.54 -17.55 6.19
CA LEU A 142 20.82 -17.67 5.48
C LEU A 142 21.92 -16.79 6.07
N LEU A 143 21.57 -15.59 6.51
CA LEU A 143 22.52 -14.57 6.96
C LEU A 143 22.62 -14.48 8.49
N GLY A 144 21.70 -15.11 9.23
CA GLY A 144 21.63 -15.02 10.68
C GLY A 144 21.24 -13.62 11.18
N ILE A 145 20.38 -12.92 10.43
CA ILE A 145 19.94 -11.55 10.70
C ILE A 145 18.50 -11.58 11.24
N PRO A 146 18.17 -10.79 12.28
CA PRO A 146 16.80 -10.70 12.79
C PRO A 146 15.81 -10.20 11.73
N LEU A 147 14.64 -10.84 11.68
CA LEU A 147 13.54 -10.46 10.79
C LEU A 147 12.42 -9.76 11.58
N ILE A 148 12.07 -8.56 11.13
CA ILE A 148 10.85 -7.86 11.48
C ILE A 148 9.88 -7.99 10.29
N HIS A 149 8.60 -8.20 10.55
CA HIS A 149 7.60 -8.36 9.48
C HIS A 149 6.39 -7.44 9.66
N THR A 150 5.86 -6.89 8.58
CA THR A 150 4.56 -6.21 8.52
C THR A 150 3.73 -6.79 7.39
N GLY A 151 2.56 -7.36 7.72
CA GLY A 151 1.75 -8.10 6.76
C GLY A 151 1.04 -7.22 5.72
N HIS A 152 0.55 -6.03 6.11
CA HIS A 152 -0.33 -5.13 5.32
C HIS A 152 -1.69 -5.71 4.91
N SER A 153 -1.71 -6.96 4.46
CA SER A 153 -2.89 -7.73 4.09
C SER A 153 -2.59 -9.22 4.28
N LEU A 154 -3.53 -9.96 4.86
CA LEU A 154 -3.35 -11.38 5.17
C LEU A 154 -4.14 -12.30 4.23
N GLY A 155 -3.48 -13.36 3.76
CA GLY A 155 -4.03 -14.36 2.85
C GLY A 155 -5.27 -15.07 3.39
N ARG A 156 -5.29 -15.52 4.66
CA ARG A 156 -6.46 -16.21 5.26
C ARG A 156 -7.69 -15.29 5.26
N VAL A 157 -7.53 -14.01 5.60
CA VAL A 157 -8.61 -13.01 5.55
C VAL A 157 -9.05 -12.70 4.12
N LYS A 158 -8.10 -12.52 3.19
CA LYS A 158 -8.40 -12.28 1.77
C LYS A 158 -9.18 -13.47 1.18
N ARG A 159 -8.79 -14.70 1.47
CA ARG A 159 -9.50 -15.93 1.04
C ARG A 159 -10.94 -15.97 1.53
N SER A 160 -11.16 -15.73 2.83
CA SER A 160 -12.52 -15.73 3.40
C SER A 160 -13.42 -14.68 2.75
N ARG A 161 -12.88 -13.48 2.46
CA ARG A 161 -13.62 -12.43 1.75
C ARG A 161 -13.95 -12.81 0.30
N LEU A 162 -13.01 -13.41 -0.43
CA LEU A 162 -13.24 -13.85 -1.81
C LEU A 162 -14.28 -14.98 -1.90
N MET A 163 -14.27 -15.90 -0.93
CA MET A 163 -15.31 -16.93 -0.82
C MET A 163 -16.68 -16.32 -0.55
N ALA A 164 -16.75 -15.33 0.36
CA ALA A 164 -18.00 -14.61 0.64
C ALA A 164 -18.52 -13.81 -0.56
N SER A 165 -17.65 -13.36 -1.48
CA SER A 165 -18.05 -12.74 -2.75
C SER A 165 -18.46 -13.74 -3.84
N GLY A 166 -18.54 -15.04 -3.53
CA GLY A 166 -19.03 -16.08 -4.43
C GLY A 166 -17.97 -16.80 -5.26
N LEU A 167 -16.67 -16.53 -5.07
CA LEU A 167 -15.60 -17.28 -5.72
C LEU A 167 -15.38 -18.62 -5.03
N ASN A 168 -15.23 -19.69 -5.81
CA ASN A 168 -14.88 -21.00 -5.25
C ASN A 168 -13.37 -21.14 -5.00
N ALA A 169 -12.98 -22.17 -4.25
CA ALA A 169 -11.59 -22.41 -3.87
C ALA A 169 -10.66 -22.59 -5.09
N GLN A 170 -11.11 -23.27 -6.16
CA GLN A 170 -10.27 -23.48 -7.34
C GLN A 170 -10.00 -22.17 -8.10
N GLN A 171 -11.02 -21.29 -8.21
CA GLN A 171 -10.87 -19.98 -8.82
C GLN A 171 -9.91 -19.10 -8.02
N ILE A 172 -10.06 -19.09 -6.69
CA ILE A 172 -9.18 -18.33 -5.80
C ILE A 172 -7.73 -18.80 -5.94
N GLU A 173 -7.51 -20.12 -5.97
CA GLU A 173 -6.16 -20.67 -6.12
C GLU A 173 -5.55 -20.26 -7.47
N LYS A 174 -6.28 -20.46 -8.57
CA LYS A 174 -5.80 -20.15 -9.93
C LYS A 174 -5.45 -18.67 -10.11
N SER A 175 -6.22 -17.76 -9.51
CA SER A 175 -6.04 -16.32 -9.70
C SER A 175 -5.08 -15.69 -8.71
N PHE A 176 -4.96 -16.22 -7.49
CA PHE A 176 -4.25 -15.54 -6.40
C PHE A 176 -3.12 -16.36 -5.76
N ASN A 177 -2.91 -17.61 -6.19
CA ASN A 177 -1.92 -18.53 -5.61
C ASN A 177 -2.04 -18.58 -4.07
N MET A 178 -3.29 -18.66 -3.59
CA MET A 178 -3.64 -18.38 -2.22
C MET A 178 -3.00 -19.36 -1.23
N SER A 179 -2.90 -20.63 -1.61
CA SER A 179 -2.26 -21.65 -0.78
C SER A 179 -0.76 -21.34 -0.61
N ARG A 180 -0.06 -21.01 -1.71
CA ARG A 180 1.35 -20.62 -1.67
C ARG A 180 1.58 -19.36 -0.84
N ARG A 181 0.71 -18.37 -0.98
CA ARG A 181 0.76 -17.13 -0.17
C ARG A 181 0.59 -17.42 1.32
N ILE A 182 -0.43 -18.19 1.70
CA ILE A 182 -0.69 -18.49 3.12
C ILE A 182 0.47 -19.26 3.73
N GLU A 183 1.06 -20.22 2.99
CA GLU A 183 2.24 -20.96 3.45
C GLU A 183 3.45 -20.02 3.67
N ALA A 184 3.69 -19.09 2.75
CA ALA A 184 4.74 -18.08 2.93
C ALA A 184 4.50 -17.18 4.15
N GLU A 185 3.26 -16.80 4.41
CA GLU A 185 2.88 -16.03 5.61
C GLU A 185 3.10 -16.85 6.88
N GLU A 186 2.75 -18.15 6.91
CA GLU A 186 3.03 -19.05 8.04
C GLU A 186 4.53 -19.18 8.32
N GLN A 187 5.33 -19.41 7.27
CA GLN A 187 6.79 -19.47 7.40
C GLN A 187 7.37 -18.16 7.93
N THR A 188 6.81 -17.04 7.50
CA THR A 188 7.22 -15.71 7.95
C THR A 188 6.91 -15.51 9.43
N LEU A 189 5.73 -15.92 9.90
CA LEU A 189 5.37 -15.86 11.31
C LEU A 189 6.24 -16.78 12.18
N ALA A 190 6.67 -17.93 11.65
CA ALA A 190 7.59 -18.81 12.35
C ALA A 190 9.00 -18.23 12.48
N THR A 191 9.44 -17.43 11.51
CA THR A 191 10.81 -16.89 11.42
C THR A 191 10.95 -15.51 12.07
N ALA A 192 9.92 -14.67 11.99
CA ALA A 192 9.99 -13.27 12.42
C ALA A 192 10.21 -13.15 13.93
N GLU A 193 11.20 -12.37 14.34
CA GLU A 193 11.40 -12.04 15.75
C GLU A 193 10.33 -11.07 16.25
N ARG A 194 9.85 -10.19 15.37
CA ARG A 194 8.76 -9.27 15.65
C ARG A 194 7.84 -9.13 14.45
N VAL A 195 6.54 -9.03 14.73
CA VAL A 195 5.53 -8.67 13.74
C VAL A 195 4.93 -7.33 14.13
N ILE A 196 5.01 -6.35 13.23
CA ILE A 196 4.44 -5.02 13.42
C ILE A 196 3.07 -4.99 12.76
N THR A 197 2.05 -4.64 13.53
CA THR A 197 0.67 -4.48 13.06
C THR A 197 0.21 -3.03 13.20
N SER A 198 -0.75 -2.64 12.36
CA SER A 198 -1.31 -1.27 12.44
C SER A 198 -2.29 -1.11 13.59
N THR A 199 -2.94 -2.21 14.01
CA THR A 199 -3.99 -2.20 15.03
C THR A 199 -3.94 -3.47 15.89
N HIS A 200 -4.55 -3.40 17.08
CA HIS A 200 -4.79 -4.57 17.93
C HIS A 200 -5.77 -5.56 17.29
N GLN A 201 -6.72 -5.06 16.49
CA GLN A 201 -7.69 -5.89 15.77
C GLN A 201 -7.00 -6.84 14.79
N GLU A 202 -5.94 -6.38 14.11
CA GLU A 202 -5.15 -7.22 13.21
C GLU A 202 -4.53 -8.41 13.94
N ILE A 203 -4.01 -8.20 15.16
CA ILE A 203 -3.45 -9.27 16.01
C ILE A 203 -4.55 -10.24 16.42
N ALA A 204 -5.61 -9.72 17.05
CA ALA A 204 -6.62 -10.53 17.72
C ALA A 204 -7.60 -11.23 16.78
N GLU A 205 -7.88 -10.67 15.59
CA GLU A 205 -8.93 -11.20 14.70
C GLU A 205 -8.39 -11.74 13.37
N GLN A 206 -7.22 -11.28 12.92
CA GLN A 206 -6.69 -11.65 11.62
C GLN A 206 -5.51 -12.61 11.74
N TYR A 207 -4.52 -12.28 12.57
CA TYR A 207 -3.36 -13.15 12.80
C TYR A 207 -3.69 -14.37 13.66
N GLU A 208 -4.68 -14.29 14.58
CA GLU A 208 -5.18 -15.45 15.33
C GLU A 208 -5.62 -16.61 14.41
N LEU A 209 -5.98 -16.30 13.16
CA LEU A 209 -6.35 -17.32 12.18
C LEU A 209 -5.18 -18.17 11.71
N TYR A 210 -3.93 -17.82 11.98
CA TYR A 210 -2.72 -18.51 11.51
C TYR A 210 -2.22 -19.53 12.54
N ASP A 211 -1.56 -20.58 12.08
CA ASP A 211 -1.13 -21.68 12.94
C ASP A 211 0.14 -21.29 13.73
N HIS A 212 1.02 -20.47 13.14
CA HIS A 212 2.18 -19.86 13.82
C HIS A 212 1.85 -18.51 14.49
N TYR A 213 0.61 -18.33 14.95
CA TYR A 213 0.21 -17.14 15.70
C TYR A 213 0.96 -17.02 17.04
N GLN A 214 1.81 -16.00 17.16
CA GLN A 214 2.63 -15.74 18.34
C GLN A 214 2.43 -14.29 18.85
N PRO A 215 1.37 -14.01 19.64
CA PRO A 215 1.02 -12.65 20.06
C PRO A 215 2.14 -11.93 20.83
N ASP A 216 2.96 -12.67 21.58
CA ASP A 216 4.08 -12.11 22.36
C ASP A 216 5.17 -11.47 21.47
N GLN A 217 5.25 -11.86 20.19
CA GLN A 217 6.14 -11.27 19.19
C GLN A 217 5.48 -10.11 18.42
N MET A 218 4.17 -9.89 18.57
CA MET A 218 3.43 -8.89 17.81
C MET A 218 3.38 -7.54 18.54
N ARG A 219 3.60 -6.43 17.82
CA ARG A 219 3.56 -5.08 18.38
C ARG A 219 2.73 -4.17 17.48
N VAL A 220 1.81 -3.44 18.11
CA VAL A 220 1.04 -2.41 17.42
C VAL A 220 1.89 -1.15 17.31
N VAL A 221 2.25 -0.78 16.08
CA VAL A 221 2.87 0.51 15.76
C VAL A 221 1.99 1.15 14.69
N PRO A 222 1.06 2.04 15.08
CA PRO A 222 0.13 2.64 14.13
C PRO A 222 0.88 3.46 13.07
N PRO A 223 0.50 3.37 11.78
CA PRO A 223 1.04 4.26 10.76
C PRO A 223 0.72 5.72 11.09
N GLY A 224 1.60 6.60 10.62
CA GLY A 224 1.37 8.04 10.61
C GLY A 224 0.89 8.55 9.25
N THR A 225 0.90 9.87 9.11
CA THR A 225 0.77 10.56 7.83
C THR A 225 1.81 11.66 7.74
N ASN A 226 2.11 12.14 6.54
CA ASN A 226 3.09 13.19 6.33
C ASN A 226 2.59 14.53 6.88
N LEU A 227 3.13 14.96 8.02
CA LEU A 227 2.71 16.19 8.69
C LEU A 227 3.10 17.47 7.95
N ASN A 228 3.93 17.41 6.91
CA ASN A 228 4.18 18.56 6.03
C ASN A 228 3.06 18.73 4.99
N GLN A 229 2.32 17.67 4.68
CA GLN A 229 1.20 17.68 3.72
C GLN A 229 -0.15 17.74 4.44
N PHE A 230 -0.30 17.01 5.55
CA PHE A 230 -1.52 16.94 6.35
C PHE A 230 -1.32 17.71 7.65
N THR A 231 -1.72 18.98 7.62
CA THR A 231 -1.65 19.89 8.78
C THR A 231 -3.05 20.26 9.27
N PRO A 232 -3.21 20.65 10.55
CA PRO A 232 -4.45 21.24 11.02
C PRO A 232 -4.82 22.50 10.19
N PRO A 233 -6.12 22.80 10.02
CA PRO A 233 -6.54 23.93 9.22
C PRO A 233 -6.00 25.27 9.78
N SER A 234 -5.55 26.14 8.89
CA SER A 234 -5.17 27.53 9.13
C SER A 234 -6.37 28.48 9.24
N GLY A 235 -7.54 28.07 8.71
CA GLY A 235 -8.80 28.81 8.82
C GLY A 235 -9.12 29.73 7.62
N ASP A 236 -8.25 29.77 6.62
CA ASP A 236 -8.43 30.53 5.37
C ASP A 236 -8.72 29.62 4.15
N GLU A 237 -8.89 28.31 4.36
CA GLU A 237 -9.07 27.31 3.31
C GLU A 237 -10.25 27.63 2.41
N LEU A 238 -11.35 28.14 2.99
CA LEU A 238 -12.57 28.51 2.28
C LEU A 238 -12.36 29.68 1.30
N GLN A 239 -11.27 30.43 1.43
CA GLN A 239 -10.93 31.56 0.55
C GLN A 239 -9.96 31.19 -0.57
N THR A 240 -9.39 29.98 -0.52
CA THR A 240 -8.39 29.53 -1.48
C THR A 240 -8.98 29.39 -2.89
N PRO A 241 -8.17 29.60 -3.94
CA PRO A 241 -8.58 29.31 -5.32
C PRO A 241 -9.07 27.86 -5.50
N LEU A 242 -8.41 26.91 -4.82
CA LEU A 242 -8.75 25.49 -4.86
C LEU A 242 -10.17 25.23 -4.31
N PHE A 243 -10.53 25.81 -3.17
CA PHE A 243 -11.87 25.66 -2.62
C PHE A 243 -12.93 26.20 -3.58
N LYS A 244 -12.69 27.36 -4.19
CA LYS A 244 -13.60 27.95 -5.20
C LYS A 244 -13.75 27.07 -6.43
N GLU A 245 -12.67 26.45 -6.88
CA GLU A 245 -12.70 25.52 -8.00
C GLU A 245 -13.50 24.24 -7.67
N MET A 246 -13.23 23.65 -6.50
CA MET A 246 -13.89 22.43 -6.04
C MET A 246 -15.39 22.61 -5.81
N THR A 247 -15.81 23.81 -5.38
CA THR A 247 -17.20 24.13 -5.03
C THR A 247 -17.97 24.86 -6.13
N ARG A 248 -17.36 25.11 -7.30
CA ARG A 248 -17.93 25.95 -8.37
C ARG A 248 -19.32 25.54 -8.88
N HIS A 249 -19.67 24.27 -8.74
CA HIS A 249 -20.96 23.73 -9.19
C HIS A 249 -22.02 23.71 -8.09
N LEU A 250 -21.63 23.98 -6.83
CA LEU A 250 -22.55 24.00 -5.69
C LEU A 250 -23.35 25.31 -5.69
N LYS A 251 -24.67 25.22 -5.46
CA LYS A 251 -25.55 26.40 -5.41
C LYS A 251 -25.26 27.26 -4.18
N ASN A 252 -24.92 26.63 -3.06
CA ASN A 252 -24.62 27.28 -1.78
C ASN A 252 -23.27 26.78 -1.24
N PRO A 253 -22.14 27.25 -1.77
CA PRO A 253 -20.81 26.73 -1.43
C PRO A 253 -20.39 26.97 0.03
N ASP A 254 -21.04 27.91 0.72
CA ASP A 254 -20.76 28.23 2.13
C ASP A 254 -21.35 27.22 3.13
N LYS A 255 -22.21 26.29 2.69
CA LYS A 255 -22.69 25.22 3.56
C LYS A 255 -21.53 24.29 3.95
N PRO A 256 -21.57 23.68 5.16
CA PRO A 256 -20.68 22.58 5.51
C PRO A 256 -20.63 21.50 4.42
N ILE A 257 -19.45 20.95 4.18
CA ILE A 257 -19.23 19.93 3.16
C ILE A 257 -19.01 18.57 3.83
N VAL A 258 -19.81 17.59 3.43
CA VAL A 258 -19.51 16.17 3.66
C VAL A 258 -18.55 15.75 2.55
N LEU A 259 -17.27 15.57 2.86
CA LEU A 259 -16.25 15.20 1.87
C LEU A 259 -16.05 13.67 1.85
N ALA A 260 -16.09 13.08 0.67
CA ALA A 260 -15.69 11.70 0.43
C ALA A 260 -14.60 11.62 -0.65
N LEU A 261 -13.44 11.08 -0.28
CA LEU A 261 -12.29 10.87 -1.17
C LEU A 261 -12.02 9.37 -1.28
N SER A 262 -12.24 8.77 -2.45
CA SER A 262 -11.95 7.34 -2.65
C SER A 262 -11.85 6.97 -4.13
N ARG A 263 -11.23 5.82 -4.46
CA ARG A 263 -11.27 5.29 -5.83
C ARG A 263 -12.70 4.88 -6.21
N PRO A 264 -13.12 5.03 -7.48
CA PRO A 264 -14.42 4.57 -7.98
C PRO A 264 -14.44 3.04 -8.10
N ASP A 265 -14.50 2.37 -6.95
CA ASP A 265 -14.51 0.92 -6.80
C ASP A 265 -15.78 0.53 -6.04
N ARG A 266 -16.51 -0.48 -6.53
CA ARG A 266 -17.78 -0.94 -5.93
C ARG A 266 -17.65 -1.21 -4.42
N ARG A 267 -16.50 -1.65 -3.93
CA ARG A 267 -16.25 -1.92 -2.50
C ARG A 267 -16.22 -0.65 -1.64
N LYS A 268 -15.97 0.52 -2.23
CA LYS A 268 -16.01 1.81 -1.52
C LYS A 268 -17.42 2.30 -1.27
N ASN A 269 -18.42 1.72 -1.94
CA ASN A 269 -19.84 1.94 -1.70
C ASN A 269 -20.26 3.43 -1.73
N ILE A 270 -19.69 4.19 -2.67
CA ILE A 270 -19.98 5.63 -2.84
C ILE A 270 -21.47 5.85 -3.19
N ASN A 271 -22.08 4.90 -3.92
CA ASN A 271 -23.50 4.98 -4.28
C ASN A 271 -24.41 5.01 -3.06
N ALA A 272 -24.14 4.20 -2.03
CA ALA A 272 -24.92 4.24 -0.79
C ALA A 272 -24.80 5.58 -0.06
N LEU A 273 -23.65 6.27 -0.17
CA LEU A 273 -23.49 7.62 0.38
C LEU A 273 -24.38 8.62 -0.35
N ILE A 274 -24.44 8.58 -1.69
CA ILE A 274 -25.34 9.44 -2.46
C ILE A 274 -26.80 9.09 -2.16
N ASP A 275 -27.18 7.82 -2.11
CA ASP A 275 -28.53 7.41 -1.74
C ASP A 275 -28.93 7.94 -0.36
N ALA A 276 -28.07 7.80 0.65
CA ALA A 276 -28.34 8.30 1.99
C ALA A 276 -28.49 9.83 2.03
N PHE A 277 -27.66 10.56 1.27
CA PHE A 277 -27.77 12.01 1.14
C PHE A 277 -29.06 12.41 0.38
N GLY A 278 -29.37 11.72 -0.71
CA GLY A 278 -30.53 11.95 -1.56
C GLY A 278 -31.88 11.72 -0.87
N GLN A 279 -31.93 10.78 0.07
CA GLN A 279 -33.14 10.47 0.86
C GLN A 279 -33.38 11.43 2.03
N SER A 280 -32.41 12.29 2.38
CA SER A 280 -32.50 13.17 3.55
C SER A 280 -32.53 14.64 3.15
N GLU A 281 -33.73 15.20 2.99
CA GLU A 281 -33.92 16.65 2.75
C GLU A 281 -33.26 17.49 3.85
N GLN A 282 -33.37 17.05 5.10
CA GLN A 282 -32.74 17.73 6.23
C GLN A 282 -31.21 17.81 6.07
N LEU A 283 -30.56 16.75 5.59
CA LEU A 283 -29.11 16.76 5.38
C LEU A 283 -28.72 17.68 4.20
N GLN A 284 -29.51 17.67 3.13
CA GLN A 284 -29.33 18.55 1.97
C GLN A 284 -29.52 20.03 2.30
N ASP A 285 -30.40 20.34 3.25
CA ASP A 285 -30.60 21.69 3.76
C ASP A 285 -29.41 22.15 4.60
N LEU A 286 -28.79 21.25 5.37
CA LEU A 286 -27.68 21.57 6.27
C LEU A 286 -26.31 21.55 5.62
N ALA A 287 -26.08 20.74 4.59
CA ALA A 287 -24.76 20.48 4.02
C ALA A 287 -24.78 20.25 2.51
N ASN A 288 -23.61 20.42 1.88
CA ASN A 288 -23.33 19.88 0.56
C ASN A 288 -22.59 18.54 0.70
N LEU A 289 -22.64 17.71 -0.34
CA LEU A 289 -21.80 16.54 -0.46
C LEU A 289 -20.72 16.84 -1.51
N LEU A 290 -19.48 16.42 -1.29
CA LEU A 290 -18.41 16.55 -2.29
C LEU A 290 -17.71 15.21 -2.43
N ILE A 291 -17.74 14.66 -3.64
CA ILE A 291 -17.14 13.35 -3.94
C ILE A 291 -15.96 13.54 -4.89
N ILE A 292 -14.77 13.16 -4.43
CA ILE A 292 -13.55 13.13 -5.24
C ILE A 292 -13.23 11.66 -5.54
N ALA A 293 -13.46 11.25 -6.79
CA ALA A 293 -13.34 9.87 -7.23
C ALA A 293 -12.36 9.69 -8.39
N ARG A 294 -11.04 9.78 -8.12
CA ARG A 294 -9.94 9.75 -9.12
C ARG A 294 -10.02 10.90 -10.15
N ASN A 295 -8.87 11.27 -10.73
CA ASN A 295 -8.86 12.16 -11.89
C ASN A 295 -9.34 11.40 -13.14
N ARG A 296 -10.17 12.05 -13.94
CA ARG A 296 -10.63 11.55 -15.24
C ARG A 296 -10.82 12.72 -16.19
N ASP A 297 -10.52 12.50 -17.46
CA ASP A 297 -10.87 13.41 -18.55
C ASP A 297 -12.20 12.97 -19.18
N ASP A 298 -12.32 11.66 -19.48
CA ASP A 298 -13.56 11.01 -19.95
C ASP A 298 -13.92 9.80 -19.05
N ILE A 299 -15.22 9.53 -18.88
CA ILE A 299 -15.69 8.32 -18.19
C ILE A 299 -15.44 7.10 -19.09
N ASP A 300 -15.56 7.24 -20.41
CA ASP A 300 -15.41 6.14 -21.36
C ASP A 300 -13.98 5.59 -21.41
N ASP A 301 -12.99 6.34 -20.92
CA ASP A 301 -11.59 5.91 -20.81
C ASP A 301 -11.30 5.09 -19.54
N LEU A 302 -12.27 4.97 -18.63
CA LEU A 302 -12.10 4.23 -17.38
C LEU A 302 -12.28 2.72 -17.58
N GLU A 303 -11.75 1.93 -16.65
CA GLU A 303 -12.04 0.48 -16.59
C GLU A 303 -13.53 0.23 -16.34
N GLU A 304 -14.07 -0.86 -16.87
CA GLU A 304 -15.51 -1.20 -16.85
C GLU A 304 -16.14 -1.05 -15.45
N GLY A 305 -15.47 -1.56 -14.40
CA GLY A 305 -15.99 -1.44 -13.03
C GLY A 305 -16.05 0.00 -12.50
N ALA A 306 -15.14 0.88 -12.93
CA ALA A 306 -15.16 2.29 -12.57
C ALA A 306 -16.22 3.06 -13.40
N GLN A 307 -16.40 2.70 -14.67
CA GLN A 307 -17.48 3.24 -15.52
C GLN A 307 -18.85 2.95 -14.91
N GLU A 308 -19.10 1.71 -14.48
CA GLU A 308 -20.34 1.32 -13.83
C GLU A 308 -20.62 2.15 -12.57
N VAL A 309 -19.60 2.34 -11.72
CA VAL A 309 -19.72 3.18 -10.52
C VAL A 309 -20.10 4.61 -10.89
N PHE A 310 -19.45 5.21 -11.89
CA PHE A 310 -19.79 6.58 -12.31
C PHE A 310 -21.17 6.70 -12.92
N HIS A 311 -21.58 5.74 -13.75
CA HIS A 311 -22.91 5.70 -14.32
C HIS A 311 -23.97 5.62 -13.20
N GLU A 312 -23.77 4.74 -12.22
CA GLU A 312 -24.65 4.63 -11.06
C GLU A 312 -24.70 5.94 -10.25
N LEU A 313 -23.54 6.60 -10.00
CA LEU A 313 -23.49 7.88 -9.29
C LEU A 313 -24.30 8.96 -10.02
N LEU A 314 -24.11 9.11 -11.33
CA LEU A 314 -24.81 10.11 -12.15
C LEU A 314 -26.32 9.86 -12.19
N VAL A 315 -26.75 8.61 -12.37
CA VAL A 315 -28.16 8.23 -12.32
C VAL A 315 -28.77 8.53 -10.94
N THR A 316 -28.00 8.33 -9.88
CA THR A 316 -28.49 8.58 -8.50
C THR A 316 -28.59 10.08 -8.21
N ILE A 317 -27.64 10.89 -8.68
CA ILE A 317 -27.70 12.36 -8.61
C ILE A 317 -28.95 12.87 -9.32
N ASP A 318 -29.25 12.36 -10.52
CA ASP A 318 -30.42 12.73 -11.30
C ASP A 318 -31.72 12.31 -10.61
N ARG A 319 -31.78 11.07 -10.11
CA ARG A 319 -32.95 10.50 -9.42
C ARG A 319 -33.43 11.35 -8.24
N TYR A 320 -32.50 11.91 -7.46
CA TYR A 320 -32.82 12.71 -6.28
C TYR A 320 -32.72 14.23 -6.52
N ASP A 321 -32.54 14.67 -7.77
CA ASP A 321 -32.33 16.09 -8.15
C ASP A 321 -31.26 16.79 -7.27
N LEU A 322 -30.08 16.19 -7.23
CA LEU A 322 -28.96 16.64 -6.39
C LEU A 322 -28.07 17.67 -7.09
N TYR A 323 -28.47 18.22 -8.22
CA TYR A 323 -27.67 19.19 -8.97
C TYR A 323 -27.44 20.49 -8.17
N GLY A 324 -26.16 20.79 -7.94
CA GLY A 324 -25.70 21.87 -7.07
C GLY A 324 -25.81 21.59 -5.57
N LYS A 325 -26.27 20.36 -5.23
CA LYS A 325 -26.18 19.58 -3.99
C LYS A 325 -24.81 18.90 -3.74
N VAL A 326 -24.27 18.36 -4.83
CA VAL A 326 -23.18 17.37 -4.93
C VAL A 326 -22.15 17.80 -5.97
#